data_AF-A0A310SL25-F1
#
_entry.id   AF-A0A310SL25-F1
#
_cell.length_a   1.000
_cell.length_b   1.000
_cell.length_c   1.000
_cell.angle_alpha   90.00
_cell.angle_beta   90.00
_cell.angle_gamma   90.00
#
_symmetry.space_group_name_H-M   'P 1'
#
loop_
_entity.id
_entity.type
_entity.pdbx_description
1 polymer ?
#
loop_
_entity_poly.entity_id
_entity_poly.type
_entity_poly.pdbx_seq_one_letter_code
_entity_poly.pdbx_strand_id
1 'polypeptide(L)'
;VGFQLSDKSIVVGPIAIFSQTIFSWDIVNAKDINEATLSLFTVLDPSLDVLILGLETQHKYEDIQKIKKILHKYRIRNEIIPVQQACGIYNHLICERRYVAAGLIPPLICQSDIRKVPITENVNKADQNK
;
A
#
# COMPACT_ATOMS: atom_id res chain seq x y z
N VAL A 1 -6.17 -1.48 -9.60
CA VAL A 1 -5.60 -2.45 -8.63
C VAL A 1 -5.74 -1.89 -7.24
N GLY A 2 -5.85 -2.76 -6.25
CA GLY A 2 -6.09 -2.37 -4.88
C GLY A 2 -5.63 -3.41 -3.89
N PHE A 3 -6.08 -3.24 -2.66
CA PHE A 3 -5.81 -4.10 -1.53
C PHE A 3 -7.11 -4.76 -1.09
N GLN A 4 -7.05 -6.07 -0.82
CA GLN A 4 -8.14 -6.78 -0.16
C GLN A 4 -7.87 -6.80 1.34
N LEU A 5 -8.86 -6.37 2.12
CA LEU A 5 -8.78 -6.35 3.58
C LEU A 5 -9.26 -7.68 4.17
N SER A 6 -9.07 -7.84 5.49
CA SER A 6 -9.46 -9.05 6.22
C SER A 6 -10.95 -9.35 6.17
N ASP A 7 -11.80 -8.32 6.03
CA ASP A 7 -13.25 -8.43 5.89
C ASP A 7 -13.71 -8.72 4.45
N LYS A 8 -12.77 -8.96 3.54
CA LYS A 8 -12.98 -9.17 2.09
C LYS A 8 -13.40 -7.93 1.32
N SER A 9 -13.46 -6.76 1.95
CA SER A 9 -13.63 -5.50 1.21
C SER A 9 -12.38 -5.21 0.38
N ILE A 10 -12.58 -4.46 -0.71
CA ILE A 10 -11.51 -4.09 -1.65
C ILE A 10 -11.38 -2.57 -1.65
N VAL A 11 -10.17 -2.09 -1.34
CA VAL A 11 -9.81 -0.68 -1.44
C VAL A 11 -8.96 -0.48 -2.69
N VAL A 12 -9.39 0.40 -3.59
CA VAL A 12 -8.73 0.64 -4.87
C VAL A 12 -7.78 1.83 -4.76
N GLY A 13 -6.58 1.69 -5.33
CA GLY A 13 -5.56 2.75 -5.38
C GLY A 13 -4.62 2.77 -4.17
N PRO A 14 -3.75 3.78 -4.09
CA PRO A 14 -2.84 3.95 -2.96
C PRO A 14 -3.57 4.30 -1.67
N ILE A 15 -3.07 3.77 -0.57
CA ILE A 15 -3.69 3.91 0.75
C ILE A 15 -2.67 4.31 1.80
N ALA A 16 -3.12 5.11 2.76
CA ALA A 16 -2.46 5.31 4.03
C ALA A 16 -3.28 4.56 5.10
N ILE A 17 -2.67 3.56 5.74
CA ILE A 17 -3.34 2.67 6.68
C ILE A 17 -2.75 2.79 8.08
N PHE A 18 -3.65 2.88 9.05
CA PHE A 18 -3.40 2.86 10.48
C PHE A 18 -4.14 1.67 11.09
N SER A 19 -3.87 1.38 12.37
CA SER A 19 -4.46 0.24 13.08
C SER A 19 -6.00 0.17 13.02
N GLN A 20 -6.67 1.33 12.91
CA GLN A 20 -8.13 1.44 12.95
C GLN A 20 -8.73 2.12 11.72
N THR A 21 -7.93 2.75 10.86
CA THR A 21 -8.42 3.62 9.80
C THR A 21 -7.62 3.46 8.53
N ILE A 22 -8.29 3.67 7.40
CA ILE A 22 -7.70 3.63 6.06
C ILE A 22 -8.10 4.92 5.36
N PHE A 23 -7.12 5.58 4.78
CA PHE A 23 -7.30 6.79 3.99
C PHE A 23 -6.83 6.51 2.55
N SER A 24 -7.51 7.13 1.59
CA SER A 24 -6.95 7.24 0.24
C SER A 24 -5.71 8.13 0.30
N TRP A 25 -4.63 7.68 -0.32
CA TRP A 25 -3.39 8.45 -0.39
C TRP A 25 -3.24 9.05 -1.78
N ASP A 26 -3.31 10.38 -1.86
CA ASP A 26 -3.37 11.12 -3.14
C ASP A 26 -2.00 11.21 -3.83
N ILE A 27 -1.56 10.08 -4.37
CA ILE A 27 -0.35 9.91 -5.19
C ILE A 27 -0.61 8.84 -6.26
N VAL A 28 0.27 8.73 -7.27
CA VAL A 28 0.19 7.64 -8.26
C VAL A 28 1.34 6.65 -8.08
N ASN A 29 2.52 7.13 -7.71
CA ASN A 29 3.77 6.34 -7.64
C ASN A 29 4.81 7.07 -6.75
N ALA A 30 5.99 6.48 -6.58
CA ALA A 30 7.02 6.95 -5.66
C ALA A 30 7.54 8.38 -5.93
N LYS A 31 7.59 8.86 -7.20
CA LYS A 31 8.07 10.23 -7.51
C LYS A 31 7.09 11.32 -7.06
N ASP A 32 5.82 10.96 -6.81
CA ASP A 32 4.80 11.91 -6.36
C ASP A 32 4.91 12.15 -4.83
N ILE A 33 5.73 11.37 -4.12
CA ILE A 33 5.94 11.49 -2.68
C ILE A 33 6.79 12.73 -2.37
N ASN A 34 6.26 13.61 -1.52
CA ASN A 34 6.88 14.86 -1.09
C ASN A 34 6.42 15.19 0.36
N GLU A 35 6.83 16.35 0.90
CA GLU A 35 6.48 16.71 2.28
C GLU A 35 4.96 16.82 2.51
N ALA A 36 4.21 17.34 1.53
CA ALA A 36 2.76 17.50 1.66
C ALA A 36 2.05 16.14 1.64
N THR A 37 2.46 15.22 0.76
CA THR A 37 1.82 13.90 0.69
C THR A 37 2.20 13.00 1.88
N LEU A 38 3.33 13.25 2.53
CA LEU A 38 3.73 12.59 3.78
C LEU A 38 3.15 13.25 5.03
N SER A 39 2.51 14.42 4.91
CA SER A 39 2.09 15.23 6.06
C SER A 39 1.19 14.47 7.04
N LEU A 40 0.33 13.58 6.54
CA LEU A 40 -0.55 12.71 7.34
C LEU A 40 0.24 11.87 8.35
N PHE A 41 1.47 11.47 8.03
CA PHE A 41 2.32 10.68 8.92
C PHE A 41 3.19 11.56 9.82
N THR A 42 3.51 12.79 9.38
CA THR A 42 4.47 13.66 10.08
C THR A 42 3.87 14.51 11.18
N VAL A 43 2.55 14.66 11.20
CA VAL A 43 1.82 15.49 12.19
C VAL A 43 1.32 14.72 13.41
N LEU A 44 1.59 13.41 13.48
CA LEU A 44 1.07 12.53 14.53
C LEU A 44 1.79 12.76 15.86
N ASP A 45 1.02 12.79 16.94
CA ASP A 45 1.51 12.83 18.32
C ASP A 45 0.73 11.79 19.18
N PRO A 46 1.39 10.76 19.75
CA PRO A 46 2.83 10.49 19.68
C PRO A 46 3.31 10.16 18.25
N SER A 47 4.62 10.28 18.00
CA SER A 47 5.21 9.88 16.71
C SER A 47 5.14 8.36 16.51
N LEU A 48 5.05 7.91 15.26
CA LEU A 48 5.06 6.48 14.91
C LEU A 48 6.34 5.78 15.37
N ASP A 49 6.21 4.54 15.84
CA ASP A 49 7.36 3.66 16.11
C ASP A 49 8.14 3.41 14.82
N VAL A 50 7.43 3.11 13.74
CA VAL A 50 7.97 2.94 12.40
C VAL A 50 6.87 3.21 11.37
N LEU A 51 7.22 3.93 10.31
CA LEU A 51 6.41 4.11 9.10
C LEU A 51 6.87 3.12 8.03
N ILE A 52 5.96 2.29 7.54
CA ILE A 52 6.26 1.37 6.44
C ILE A 52 5.78 2.00 5.12
N LEU A 53 6.67 2.15 4.15
CA LEU A 53 6.31 2.57 2.80
C LEU A 53 6.45 1.39 1.85
N GLY A 54 5.29 0.87 1.41
CA GLY A 54 5.19 -0.19 0.42
C GLY A 54 5.05 0.41 -0.97
N LEU A 55 6.16 0.50 -1.70
CA LEU A 55 6.17 1.13 -3.03
C LEU A 55 6.08 0.09 -4.15
N GLU A 56 5.75 0.56 -5.35
CA GLU A 56 5.86 -0.24 -6.57
C GLU A 56 7.31 -0.63 -6.86
N THR A 57 7.52 -1.77 -7.52
CA THR A 57 8.87 -2.31 -7.80
C THR A 57 9.72 -1.41 -8.70
N GLN A 58 9.09 -0.57 -9.52
CA GLN A 58 9.77 0.28 -10.49
C GLN A 58 9.90 1.71 -9.95
N HIS A 59 10.94 1.97 -9.16
CA HIS A 59 11.27 3.31 -8.66
C HIS A 59 12.76 3.61 -8.81
N LYS A 60 13.12 4.89 -8.93
CA LYS A 60 14.52 5.30 -9.00
C LYS A 60 15.11 5.40 -7.60
N TYR A 61 16.39 5.10 -7.48
CA TYR A 61 17.14 5.26 -6.23
C TYR A 61 17.05 6.69 -5.66
N GLU A 62 17.08 7.70 -6.53
CA GLU A 62 16.99 9.10 -6.16
C GLU A 62 15.67 9.45 -5.45
N ASP A 63 14.56 8.84 -5.86
CA ASP A 63 13.25 9.10 -5.27
C ASP A 63 13.19 8.55 -3.84
N ILE A 64 13.75 7.36 -3.62
CA ILE A 64 13.87 6.76 -2.28
C ILE A 64 14.74 7.63 -1.37
N GLN A 65 15.84 8.18 -1.88
CA GLN A 65 16.70 9.07 -1.09
C GLN A 65 16.00 10.37 -0.70
N LYS A 66 15.19 10.96 -1.60
CA LYS A 66 14.37 12.14 -1.29
C LYS A 66 13.37 11.84 -0.18
N ILE A 67 12.67 10.72 -0.26
CA ILE A 67 11.69 10.28 0.75
C ILE A 67 12.38 10.09 2.11
N LYS A 68 13.51 9.37 2.14
CA LYS A 68 14.29 9.17 3.38
C LYS A 68 14.74 10.49 3.99
N LYS A 69 15.19 11.45 3.17
CA LYS A 69 15.61 12.78 3.64
C LYS A 69 14.45 13.54 4.31
N ILE A 70 13.25 13.49 3.71
CA ILE A 70 12.04 14.11 4.29
C ILE A 70 11.71 13.45 5.63
N LEU A 71 11.62 12.12 5.69
CA LEU A 71 11.26 11.41 6.92
C LEU A 71 12.30 11.60 8.03
N HIS A 72 13.59 11.70 7.67
CA HIS A 72 14.66 12.02 8.61
C HIS A 72 14.49 13.41 9.25
N LYS A 73 14.08 14.43 8.48
CA LYS A 73 13.78 15.79 9.00
C LYS A 73 12.71 15.76 10.09
N TYR A 74 11.71 14.89 9.97
CA TYR A 74 10.64 14.70 10.96
C TYR A 74 10.98 13.66 12.05
N ARG A 75 12.20 13.10 12.05
CA ARG A 75 12.65 12.05 12.98
C ARG A 75 11.79 10.77 12.95
N ILE A 76 11.20 10.46 11.80
CA ILE A 76 10.36 9.27 11.63
C ILE A 76 11.23 8.09 11.19
N ARG A 77 11.27 7.04 12.01
CA ARG A 77 11.85 5.75 11.61
C ARG A 77 11.01 5.17 10.48
N ASN A 78 11.65 4.69 9.43
CA ASN A 78 10.95 4.26 8.24
C ASN A 78 11.59 3.02 7.61
N GLU A 79 10.74 2.18 7.02
CA GLU A 79 11.11 1.04 6.19
C GLU A 79 10.49 1.24 4.80
N ILE A 80 11.32 1.30 3.76
CA ILE A 80 10.86 1.50 2.38
C ILE A 80 11.21 0.26 1.58
N ILE A 81 10.18 -0.50 1.21
CA ILE A 81 10.31 -1.86 0.67
C ILE A 81 9.20 -2.15 -0.37
N PRO A 82 9.29 -3.24 -1.15
CA PRO A 82 8.22 -3.61 -2.07
C PRO A 82 6.87 -3.80 -1.36
N VAL A 83 5.78 -3.34 -1.99
CA VAL A 83 4.43 -3.34 -1.41
C VAL A 83 3.99 -4.69 -0.83
N GLN A 84 4.31 -5.81 -1.49
CA GLN A 84 3.96 -7.16 -0.99
C GLN A 84 4.61 -7.46 0.36
N GLN A 85 5.88 -7.07 0.54
CA GLN A 85 6.61 -7.26 1.80
C GLN A 85 6.10 -6.29 2.87
N ALA A 86 5.82 -5.04 2.48
CA ALA A 86 5.25 -4.03 3.36
C ALA A 86 3.94 -4.48 4.02
N CYS A 87 3.02 -5.09 3.26
CA CYS A 87 1.78 -5.63 3.81
C CYS A 87 2.03 -6.67 4.91
N GLY A 88 2.98 -7.58 4.70
CA GLY A 88 3.33 -8.61 5.69
C GLY A 88 3.92 -8.01 6.97
N ILE A 89 4.86 -7.07 6.84
CA ILE A 89 5.49 -6.39 7.98
C ILE A 89 4.45 -5.57 8.76
N TYR A 90 3.62 -4.79 8.05
CA TYR A 90 2.56 -4.02 8.68
C TYR A 90 1.61 -4.91 9.50
N ASN A 91 1.12 -6.00 8.91
CA ASN A 91 0.22 -6.93 9.59
C ASN A 91 0.87 -7.54 10.83
N HIS A 92 2.15 -7.93 10.76
CA HIS A 92 2.89 -8.45 11.89
C HIS A 92 3.00 -7.43 13.04
N LEU A 93 3.38 -6.19 12.73
CA LEU A 93 3.54 -5.13 13.71
C LEU A 93 2.22 -4.71 14.36
N ILE A 94 1.12 -4.76 13.61
CA ILE A 94 -0.24 -4.55 14.15
C ILE A 94 -0.61 -5.67 15.12
N CYS A 95 -0.30 -6.93 14.80
CA CYS A 95 -0.51 -8.05 15.73
C CYS A 95 0.30 -7.89 17.02
N GLU A 96 1.52 -7.34 16.94
CA GLU A 96 2.36 -6.99 18.10
C GLU A 96 1.87 -5.76 18.88
N ARG A 97 0.76 -5.13 18.46
CA ARG A 97 0.20 -3.91 19.06
C ARG A 97 1.17 -2.73 19.08
N ARG A 98 2.05 -2.64 18.09
CA ARG A 98 2.97 -1.50 17.92
C ARG A 98 2.26 -0.31 17.30
N TYR A 99 2.71 0.90 17.61
CA TYR A 99 2.11 2.12 17.06
C TYR A 99 2.72 2.42 15.70
N VAL A 100 2.13 1.86 14.65
CA VAL A 100 2.66 1.88 13.28
C VAL A 100 1.61 2.33 12.27
N ALA A 101 2.10 2.84 11.14
CA ALA A 101 1.28 3.16 9.97
C ALA A 101 2.01 2.68 8.71
N ALA A 102 1.26 2.52 7.62
CA ALA A 102 1.83 2.23 6.33
C ALA A 102 1.26 3.11 5.21
N GLY A 103 2.12 3.56 4.30
CA GLY A 103 1.74 4.12 3.01
C GLY A 103 1.99 3.10 1.92
N LEU A 104 0.94 2.64 1.23
CA LEU A 104 1.00 1.51 0.31
C LEU A 104 0.53 1.94 -1.08
N ILE A 105 1.38 1.73 -2.08
CA ILE A 105 1.06 1.93 -3.51
C ILE A 105 0.84 0.54 -4.12
N PRO A 106 -0.35 0.25 -4.69
CA PRO A 106 -0.60 -1.05 -5.27
C PRO A 106 0.37 -1.33 -6.42
N PRO A 107 0.72 -2.60 -6.66
CA PRO A 107 1.63 -2.93 -7.77
C PRO A 107 1.01 -2.48 -9.10
N LEU A 108 1.83 -1.84 -9.94
CA LEU A 108 1.46 -1.51 -11.30
C LEU A 108 1.24 -2.83 -12.06
N ILE A 109 0.04 -3.04 -12.62
CA ILE A 109 -0.18 -4.22 -13.48
C ILE A 109 0.68 -4.05 -14.71
N CYS A 110 1.68 -4.91 -14.87
CA CYS A 110 2.19 -5.19 -16.19
C CYS A 110 1.11 -6.02 -16.91
N GLN A 111 0.62 -5.57 -18.07
CA GLN A 111 -0.48 -6.19 -18.84
C GLN A 111 -0.32 -7.72 -19.07
N SER A 112 0.85 -8.30 -18.84
CA SER A 112 1.14 -9.72 -18.90
C SER A 112 0.39 -10.57 -17.86
N ASP A 113 0.03 -10.03 -16.69
CA ASP A 113 -0.60 -10.82 -15.61
C ASP A 113 -2.12 -10.95 -15.73
N ILE A 114 -2.76 -10.13 -16.57
CA ILE A 114 -4.22 -10.14 -16.81
C ILE A 114 -4.65 -11.47 -17.45
N ARG A 115 -3.77 -12.17 -18.17
CA ARG A 115 -4.08 -13.43 -18.87
C ARG A 115 -4.14 -14.66 -17.96
N LYS A 116 -3.87 -14.53 -16.65
CA LYS A 116 -3.83 -15.67 -15.72
C LYS A 116 -5.06 -15.81 -14.82
N VAL A 117 -6.03 -14.91 -14.91
CA VAL A 117 -7.30 -15.09 -14.20
C VAL A 117 -8.17 -16.04 -15.05
N PRO A 118 -8.47 -17.28 -14.60
CA PRO A 118 -9.43 -18.10 -15.30
C PRO A 118 -10.78 -17.42 -15.12
N ILE A 119 -11.37 -16.97 -16.23
CA ILE A 119 -12.79 -16.64 -16.25
C ILE A 119 -13.50 -17.97 -16.04
N THR A 120 -13.99 -18.24 -14.83
CA THR A 120 -14.92 -19.35 -14.63
C THR A 120 -16.20 -19.01 -15.40
N GLU A 121 -16.27 -19.51 -16.62
CA GLU A 121 -17.51 -19.63 -17.40
C GLU A 121 -18.45 -20.58 -16.64
N ASN A 122 -19.23 -20.02 -15.71
CA ASN A 122 -20.44 -20.64 -15.20
C ASN A 122 -21.64 -19.78 -15.60
N VAL A 123 -21.84 -19.65 -16.90
CA VAL A 123 -23.13 -19.31 -17.50
C VAL A 123 -23.29 -20.25 -18.68
N ASN A 124 -24.43 -20.95 -18.76
CA ASN A 124 -24.85 -21.91 -19.80
C ASN A 124 -24.67 -23.41 -19.48
N LYS A 125 -25.31 -23.90 -18.42
CA LYS A 125 -26.03 -25.20 -18.46
C LYS A 125 -27.28 -25.16 -17.56
N ALA A 126 -28.22 -24.29 -17.91
CA ALA A 126 -29.62 -24.51 -17.67
C ALA A 126 -30.35 -23.86 -18.85
N ASP A 127 -31.33 -24.58 -19.36
CA ASP A 127 -32.15 -24.28 -20.55
C ASP A 127 -31.55 -24.66 -21.90
N GLN A 128 -32.28 -25.60 -22.53
CA GLN A 128 -32.18 -26.18 -23.88
C GLN A 128 -31.58 -27.60 -23.94
N ASN A 129 -32.36 -28.64 -23.64
CA ASN A 129 -33.21 -29.27 -24.65
C ASN A 129 -33.84 -30.58 -24.15
N LYS A 130 -35.18 -30.57 -24.18
CA LYS A 130 -36.10 -31.63 -24.66
C LYS A 130 -36.16 -32.98 -23.95
#